data_AF-A0A9X3S999-F1
#
_entry.id   AF-A0A9X3S999-F1
#
_cell.length_a   1.000
_cell.length_b   1.000
_cell.length_c   1.000
_cell.angle_alpha   90.00
_cell.angle_beta   90.00
_cell.angle_gamma   90.00
#
_symmetry.space_group_name_H-M   'P 1'
#
loop_
_entity.id
_entity.type
_entity.pdbx_description
1 polymer ?
#
loop_
_entity_poly.entity_id
_entity_poly.type
_entity_poly.pdbx_seq_one_letter_code
_entity_poly.pdbx_strand_id
1 'polypeptide(L)'
;MSTRHPLVLLPLLACAAWLALHELNVVALGGGDLGPLSSRFAHVAVLVVASAVCVLRGILVRRERVAWLLIGTGVSAWSLGELYYTVVLWDESAPPIPSPADLGFLFFPPLLFAGMLTLLRSRTRMSAPLIVDGIAAALAVSALSAAIVFQTVQEHAEGDTAAVVTALGYPLADLALLAVGVGALASTGWRLDRTWGLLAFGILAFWLADSMYLVKAAEGTYESGGWFDLGWWLGLLTIAIAACQRPPATRRRAVDDSLRLLIAPLVAGAVGLELLVYASVGDLNGLGVVLAAAAIVFVLVRLTLTFRLNVHMLRASRDEAMTDALTGLGNRRALTRMLDEVLPDAQPECPHVLALFDLDGFKHYNDTFGHPAGDELLARLGTRLESFVGARGRAFRMGGDEFCVLLRPRGEDASLIVEGAAHSLSAEGEGFWVGCSYGFITLPTEASDSDSALRIADQRMYASKHAGRMSAARQARDVLLAVLAPHDSTAADKAEEAARRAGLEREEREAVRYATELHALGEQVLSAAPSLCAVARLVAESRELGPDSSVAARIVAEAVAVTQRPIVA
;
A
#
# COMPACT_ATOMS: atom_id res chain seq x y z
N MET A 1 -11.57 17.64 -27.35
CA MET A 1 -12.88 17.60 -28.06
C MET A 1 -13.96 17.20 -27.08
N SER A 2 -14.73 18.17 -26.59
CA SER A 2 -15.96 17.93 -25.83
C SER A 2 -17.07 17.60 -26.81
N THR A 3 -18.08 16.84 -26.38
CA THR A 3 -19.42 16.64 -26.99
C THR A 3 -20.20 17.95 -27.30
N ARG A 4 -19.52 19.10 -27.31
CA ARG A 4 -20.06 20.44 -27.60
C ARG A 4 -19.39 21.10 -28.81
N HIS A 5 -18.53 20.42 -29.57
CA HIS A 5 -18.14 20.93 -30.89
C HIS A 5 -19.17 20.46 -31.92
N PRO A 6 -20.14 21.31 -32.33
CA PRO A 6 -21.17 20.94 -33.30
C PRO A 6 -20.55 20.43 -34.61
N LEU A 7 -19.33 20.86 -34.94
CA LEU A 7 -18.59 20.49 -36.14
C LEU A 7 -18.25 19.00 -36.28
N VAL A 8 -18.21 18.23 -35.18
CA VAL A 8 -17.90 16.78 -35.24
C VAL A 8 -19.12 15.91 -34.96
N LEU A 9 -20.10 16.43 -34.22
CA LEU A 9 -21.33 15.71 -33.92
C LEU A 9 -22.29 15.68 -35.13
N LEU A 10 -22.38 16.79 -35.87
CA LEU A 10 -23.25 16.93 -37.04
C LEU A 10 -22.95 15.87 -38.13
N PRO A 11 -21.70 15.66 -38.57
CA PRO A 11 -21.41 14.63 -39.58
C PRO A 11 -21.71 13.22 -39.08
N LEU A 12 -21.43 12.90 -37.81
CA LEU A 12 -21.77 11.58 -37.24
C LEU A 12 -23.28 11.34 -37.17
N LEU A 13 -24.06 12.36 -36.83
CA LEU A 13 -25.53 12.28 -36.83
C LEU A 13 -26.08 12.12 -38.24
N ALA A 14 -25.50 12.81 -39.23
CA ALA A 14 -25.85 12.63 -40.64
C ALA A 14 -25.54 11.21 -41.12
N CYS A 15 -24.37 10.66 -40.76
CA CYS A 15 -24.02 9.27 -41.05
C CYS A 15 -24.98 8.27 -40.38
N ALA A 16 -25.34 8.48 -39.11
CA ALA A 16 -26.29 7.62 -38.40
C ALA A 16 -27.70 7.67 -39.01
N ALA A 17 -28.16 8.87 -39.39
CA ALA A 17 -29.44 9.06 -40.08
C ALA A 17 -29.44 8.39 -41.45
N TRP A 18 -28.34 8.48 -42.19
CA TRP A 18 -28.17 7.77 -43.45
C TRP A 18 -28.20 6.25 -43.26
N LEU A 19 -27.47 5.72 -42.27
CA LEU A 19 -27.47 4.28 -41.96
C LEU A 19 -28.90 3.76 -41.69
N ALA A 20 -29.66 4.49 -40.87
CA ALA A 20 -31.04 4.13 -40.54
C ALA A 20 -31.98 4.19 -41.76
N LEU A 21 -31.77 5.18 -42.65
CA LEU A 21 -32.55 5.31 -43.88
C LEU A 21 -32.21 4.20 -44.88
N HIS A 22 -30.93 3.84 -44.98
CA HIS A 22 -30.45 2.74 -45.82
C HIS A 22 -31.09 1.41 -45.39
N GLU A 23 -31.07 1.10 -44.09
CA GLU A 23 -31.71 -0.10 -43.55
C GLU A 23 -33.21 -0.15 -43.79
N LEU A 24 -33.90 0.96 -43.55
CA LEU A 24 -35.32 1.05 -43.83
C LEU A 24 -35.60 0.77 -45.32
N ASN A 25 -34.73 1.24 -46.21
CA ASN A 25 -34.85 1.00 -47.63
C ASN A 25 -34.61 -0.48 -48.01
N VAL A 26 -33.54 -1.09 -47.50
CA VAL A 26 -33.17 -2.48 -47.79
C VAL A 26 -34.21 -3.45 -47.21
N VAL A 27 -34.59 -3.29 -45.94
CA VAL A 27 -35.44 -4.24 -45.22
C VAL A 27 -36.94 -4.00 -45.49
N ALA A 28 -37.40 -2.75 -45.49
CA ALA A 28 -38.84 -2.45 -45.54
C ALA A 28 -39.34 -2.04 -46.94
N LEU A 29 -38.48 -1.45 -47.78
CA LEU A 29 -38.86 -0.95 -49.11
C LEU A 29 -38.34 -1.82 -50.26
N GLY A 30 -37.64 -2.91 -49.96
CA GLY A 30 -37.14 -3.86 -50.97
C GLY A 30 -36.03 -3.31 -51.85
N GLY A 31 -35.23 -2.35 -51.34
CA GLY A 31 -34.04 -1.84 -52.03
C GLY A 31 -34.32 -0.82 -53.15
N GLY A 32 -35.38 -0.02 -53.02
CA GLY A 32 -35.71 1.02 -54.01
C GLY A 32 -34.60 2.05 -54.23
N ASP A 33 -34.51 2.62 -55.44
CA ASP A 33 -33.50 3.63 -55.75
C ASP A 33 -33.87 4.99 -55.11
N LEU A 34 -33.11 5.38 -54.08
CA LEU A 34 -33.19 6.66 -53.37
C LEU A 34 -32.17 7.68 -53.91
N GLY A 35 -31.65 7.48 -55.12
CA GLY A 35 -30.68 8.36 -55.78
C GLY A 35 -29.28 8.28 -55.16
N PRO A 36 -28.59 9.40 -54.88
CA PRO A 36 -27.23 9.36 -54.33
C PRO A 36 -27.10 8.63 -52.98
N LEU A 37 -28.20 8.48 -52.24
CA LEU A 37 -28.23 7.84 -50.92
C LEU A 37 -28.28 6.30 -50.99
N SER A 38 -28.74 5.73 -52.11
CA SER A 38 -28.65 4.30 -52.46
C SER A 38 -27.37 3.99 -53.26
N SER A 39 -26.51 4.98 -53.49
CA SER A 39 -25.23 4.74 -54.17
C SER A 39 -24.39 3.75 -53.39
N ARG A 40 -23.77 2.79 -54.10
CA ARG A 40 -22.77 1.88 -53.54
C ARG A 40 -21.55 2.58 -52.91
N PHE A 41 -21.39 3.90 -53.03
CA PHE A 41 -20.31 4.65 -52.37
C PHE A 41 -20.76 5.38 -51.11
N ALA A 42 -22.05 5.36 -50.79
CA ALA A 42 -22.59 6.14 -49.69
C ALA A 42 -22.12 5.60 -48.32
N HIS A 43 -21.92 4.28 -48.16
CA HIS A 43 -21.31 3.71 -46.96
C HIS A 43 -19.84 4.12 -46.82
N VAL A 44 -19.08 4.16 -47.92
CA VAL A 44 -17.67 4.61 -47.90
C VAL A 44 -17.54 6.02 -47.33
N ALA A 45 -18.49 6.92 -47.62
CA ALA A 45 -18.51 8.25 -47.03
C ALA A 45 -18.66 8.22 -45.50
N VAL A 46 -19.50 7.32 -44.97
CA VAL A 46 -19.65 7.10 -43.51
C VAL A 46 -18.33 6.64 -42.89
N LEU A 47 -17.63 5.73 -43.56
CA LEU A 47 -16.38 5.15 -43.10
C LEU A 47 -15.22 6.15 -43.08
N VAL A 48 -15.15 7.01 -44.10
CA VAL A 48 -14.19 8.12 -44.14
C VAL A 48 -14.44 9.10 -42.98
N VAL A 49 -15.70 9.44 -42.70
CA VAL A 49 -16.06 10.28 -41.55
C VAL A 49 -15.64 9.60 -40.23
N ALA A 50 -15.97 8.32 -40.05
CA ALA A 50 -15.61 7.56 -38.85
C ALA A 50 -14.08 7.53 -38.63
N SER A 51 -13.32 7.27 -39.70
CA SER A 51 -11.85 7.29 -39.71
C SER A 51 -11.31 8.65 -39.30
N ALA A 52 -11.78 9.72 -39.95
CA ALA A 52 -11.34 11.09 -39.69
C ALA A 52 -11.59 11.49 -38.23
N VAL A 53 -12.76 11.15 -37.66
CA VAL A 53 -13.09 11.44 -36.26
C VAL A 53 -12.13 10.75 -35.29
N CYS A 54 -11.84 9.46 -35.49
CA CYS A 54 -10.91 8.71 -34.64
C CYS A 54 -9.48 9.27 -34.70
N VAL A 55 -8.98 9.56 -35.91
CA VAL A 55 -7.63 10.13 -36.11
C VAL A 55 -7.53 11.54 -35.54
N LEU A 56 -8.51 12.42 -35.85
CA LEU A 56 -8.57 13.78 -35.30
C LEU A 56 -8.63 13.76 -33.78
N ARG A 57 -9.34 12.80 -33.18
CA ARG A 57 -9.34 12.61 -31.73
C ARG A 57 -7.93 12.35 -31.18
N GLY A 58 -7.17 11.45 -31.83
CA GLY A 58 -5.79 11.14 -31.45
C GLY A 58 -4.83 12.33 -31.60
N ILE A 59 -5.03 13.17 -32.62
CA ILE A 59 -4.20 14.36 -32.88
C ILE A 59 -4.54 15.51 -31.91
N LEU A 60 -5.83 15.80 -31.74
CA LEU A 60 -6.29 16.99 -31.02
C LEU A 60 -6.31 16.83 -29.50
N VAL A 61 -6.35 15.60 -28.98
CA VAL A 61 -6.42 15.35 -27.54
C VAL A 61 -5.18 14.60 -27.07
N ARG A 62 -4.28 15.32 -26.38
CA ARG A 62 -3.02 14.75 -25.86
C ARG A 62 -3.25 13.58 -24.89
N ARG A 63 -4.36 13.61 -24.13
CA ARG A 63 -4.76 12.54 -23.22
C ARG A 63 -5.31 11.37 -24.05
N GLU A 64 -4.76 10.16 -23.85
CA GLU A 64 -5.13 8.95 -24.60
C GLU A 64 -4.75 9.00 -26.10
N ARG A 65 -3.81 9.89 -26.51
CA ARG A 65 -3.45 10.11 -27.92
C ARG A 65 -3.04 8.83 -28.65
N VAL A 66 -2.21 8.01 -28.01
CA VAL A 66 -1.64 6.80 -28.62
C VAL A 66 -2.74 5.79 -28.87
N ALA A 67 -3.68 5.66 -27.93
CA ALA A 67 -4.82 4.77 -28.06
C ALA A 67 -5.69 5.15 -29.27
N TRP A 68 -6.11 6.42 -29.35
CA TRP A 68 -6.99 6.85 -30.44
C TRP A 68 -6.29 6.96 -31.79
N LEU A 69 -4.96 7.18 -31.84
CA LEU A 69 -4.20 7.05 -33.08
C LEU A 69 -4.15 5.60 -33.56
N LEU A 70 -3.89 4.63 -32.67
CA LEU A 70 -3.92 3.21 -33.02
C LEU A 70 -5.30 2.78 -33.52
N ILE A 71 -6.36 3.12 -32.78
CA ILE A 71 -7.75 2.85 -33.18
C ILE A 71 -8.06 3.53 -34.52
N GLY A 72 -7.75 4.82 -34.67
CA GLY A 72 -8.02 5.57 -35.90
C GLY A 72 -7.27 5.03 -37.12
N THR A 73 -6.02 4.61 -36.96
CA THR A 73 -5.26 3.95 -38.03
C THR A 73 -5.90 2.62 -38.42
N GLY A 74 -6.36 1.83 -37.45
CA GLY A 74 -7.11 0.60 -37.72
C GLY A 74 -8.39 0.87 -38.50
N VAL A 75 -9.22 1.81 -38.04
CA VAL A 75 -10.48 2.20 -38.72
C VAL A 75 -10.19 2.69 -40.14
N SER A 76 -9.10 3.44 -40.34
CA SER A 76 -8.66 3.91 -41.66
C SER A 76 -8.22 2.75 -42.56
N ALA A 77 -7.49 1.76 -42.03
CA ALA A 77 -7.08 0.58 -42.78
C ALA A 77 -8.28 -0.25 -43.24
N TRP A 78 -9.26 -0.47 -42.36
CA TRP A 78 -10.51 -1.16 -42.73
C TRP A 78 -11.28 -0.37 -43.80
N SER A 79 -11.41 0.94 -43.63
CA SER A 79 -12.11 1.82 -44.58
C SER A 79 -11.45 1.86 -45.96
N LEU A 80 -10.12 1.75 -46.02
CA LEU A 80 -9.38 1.65 -47.28
C LEU A 80 -9.59 0.29 -47.96
N GLY A 81 -9.62 -0.79 -47.17
CA GLY A 81 -10.00 -2.13 -47.66
C GLY A 81 -11.40 -2.12 -48.25
N GLU A 82 -12.36 -1.50 -47.55
CA GLU A 82 -13.75 -1.40 -47.98
C GLU A 82 -13.91 -0.53 -49.23
N LEU A 83 -13.15 0.57 -49.35
CA LEU A 83 -13.11 1.38 -50.57
C LEU A 83 -12.60 0.55 -51.76
N TYR A 84 -11.52 -0.22 -51.57
CA TYR A 84 -11.02 -1.11 -52.62
C TYR A 84 -12.05 -2.16 -52.99
N TYR A 85 -12.67 -2.81 -52.01
CA TYR A 85 -13.72 -3.79 -52.21
C TYR A 85 -14.89 -3.20 -53.02
N THR A 86 -15.36 -2.02 -52.63
CA THR A 86 -16.46 -1.31 -53.31
C THR A 86 -16.12 -0.91 -54.75
N VAL A 87 -14.87 -0.55 -55.03
CA VAL A 87 -14.45 -0.12 -56.37
C VAL A 87 -14.18 -1.31 -57.30
N VAL A 88 -13.57 -2.37 -56.76
CA VAL A 88 -12.96 -3.44 -57.57
C VAL A 88 -13.73 -4.75 -57.48
N LEU A 89 -14.29 -5.09 -56.32
CA LEU A 89 -14.82 -6.42 -56.02
C LEU A 89 -16.34 -6.44 -55.82
N TRP A 90 -17.01 -5.28 -55.78
CA TRP A 90 -18.44 -5.16 -55.45
C TRP A 90 -19.36 -6.00 -56.35
N ASP A 91 -19.06 -6.04 -57.65
CA ASP A 91 -19.88 -6.73 -58.66
C ASP A 91 -19.43 -8.20 -58.88
N GLU A 92 -18.39 -8.66 -58.16
CA GLU A 92 -17.88 -10.03 -58.26
C GLU A 92 -18.74 -10.97 -57.41
N SER A 93 -19.37 -11.96 -58.05
CA SER A 93 -20.19 -12.97 -57.37
C SER A 93 -19.42 -13.90 -56.42
N ALA A 94 -18.10 -14.02 -56.61
CA ALA A 94 -17.21 -14.80 -55.76
C ALA A 94 -15.83 -14.10 -55.69
N PRO A 95 -15.70 -13.06 -54.85
CA PRO A 95 -14.45 -12.34 -54.73
C PRO A 95 -13.34 -13.29 -54.23
N PRO A 96 -12.11 -13.18 -54.77
CA PRO A 96 -11.02 -14.07 -54.42
C PRO A 96 -10.61 -13.88 -52.95
N ILE A 97 -10.47 -14.98 -52.21
CA ILE A 97 -9.99 -14.95 -50.82
C ILE A 97 -8.62 -15.64 -50.75
N PRO A 98 -7.54 -14.98 -50.31
CA PRO A 98 -7.46 -13.57 -49.89
C PRO A 98 -7.35 -12.58 -51.07
N SER A 99 -7.96 -11.42 -50.93
CA SER A 99 -7.88 -10.26 -51.82
C SER A 99 -7.01 -9.13 -51.24
N PRO A 100 -6.68 -8.09 -52.02
CA PRO A 100 -6.05 -6.88 -51.47
C PRO A 100 -6.90 -6.13 -50.44
N ALA A 101 -8.24 -6.29 -50.43
CA ALA A 101 -9.11 -5.70 -49.41
C ALA A 101 -8.84 -6.33 -48.02
N ASP A 102 -8.58 -7.64 -47.99
CA ASP A 102 -8.33 -8.41 -46.77
C ASP A 102 -7.09 -7.91 -46.01
N LEU A 103 -6.13 -7.28 -46.68
CA LEU A 103 -5.04 -6.60 -45.99
C LEU A 103 -5.59 -5.52 -45.04
N GLY A 104 -6.44 -4.63 -45.54
CA GLY A 104 -7.05 -3.58 -44.73
C GLY A 104 -7.89 -4.14 -43.59
N PHE A 105 -8.66 -5.20 -43.87
CA PHE A 105 -9.53 -5.86 -42.90
C PHE A 105 -8.73 -6.57 -41.79
N LEU A 106 -7.65 -7.30 -42.13
CA LEU A 106 -6.80 -7.99 -41.16
C LEU A 106 -5.88 -7.05 -40.36
N PHE A 107 -5.55 -5.87 -40.88
CA PHE A 107 -4.79 -4.85 -40.14
C PHE A 107 -5.62 -4.17 -39.04
N PHE A 108 -6.95 -4.17 -39.15
CA PHE A 108 -7.83 -3.49 -38.20
C PHE A 108 -7.81 -4.10 -36.79
N PRO A 109 -8.05 -5.41 -36.59
CA PRO A 109 -8.10 -6.00 -35.25
C PRO A 109 -6.83 -5.84 -34.39
N PRO A 110 -5.60 -6.07 -34.90
CA PRO A 110 -4.40 -5.91 -34.06
C PRO A 110 -4.18 -4.44 -33.64
N LEU A 111 -4.53 -3.48 -34.51
CA LEU A 111 -4.45 -2.05 -34.19
C LEU A 111 -5.53 -1.63 -33.18
N LEU A 112 -6.76 -2.12 -33.34
CA LEU A 112 -7.84 -1.89 -32.40
C LEU A 112 -7.52 -2.51 -31.03
N PHE A 113 -6.98 -3.72 -31.00
CA PHE A 113 -6.52 -4.41 -29.78
C PHE A 113 -5.45 -3.58 -29.04
N ALA A 114 -4.39 -3.17 -29.76
CA ALA A 114 -3.34 -2.34 -29.18
C ALA A 114 -3.87 -0.98 -28.70
N GLY A 115 -4.80 -0.39 -29.45
CA GLY A 115 -5.51 0.84 -29.11
C GLY A 115 -6.33 0.71 -27.83
N MET A 116 -7.14 -0.35 -27.70
CA MET A 116 -7.94 -0.62 -26.51
C MET A 116 -7.06 -0.92 -25.28
N LEU A 117 -5.97 -1.68 -25.45
CA LEU A 117 -5.05 -1.97 -24.36
C LEU A 117 -4.33 -0.70 -23.85
N THR A 118 -3.90 0.17 -24.77
CA THR A 118 -3.29 1.45 -24.41
C THR A 118 -4.32 2.42 -23.80
N LEU A 119 -5.57 2.39 -24.26
CA LEU A 119 -6.68 3.14 -23.66
C LEU A 119 -6.91 2.68 -22.22
N LEU A 120 -6.96 1.37 -21.99
CA LEU A 120 -7.11 0.77 -20.67
C LEU A 120 -5.97 1.19 -19.72
N ARG A 121 -4.71 1.08 -20.18
CA ARG A 121 -3.52 1.51 -19.42
C ARG A 121 -3.56 2.98 -19.03
N SER A 122 -4.13 3.83 -19.88
CA SER A 122 -4.27 5.26 -19.60
C SER A 122 -5.34 5.59 -18.55
N ARG A 123 -6.33 4.70 -18.36
CA ARG A 123 -7.49 4.91 -17.47
C ARG A 123 -7.41 4.17 -16.14
N THR A 124 -6.71 3.03 -16.07
CA THR A 124 -6.60 2.21 -14.85
C THR A 124 -5.12 1.91 -14.53
N ARG A 125 -4.83 1.55 -13.27
CA ARG A 125 -3.54 0.90 -12.94
C ARG A 125 -3.71 -0.59 -13.21
N MET A 126 -3.01 -1.11 -14.20
CA MET A 126 -3.05 -2.55 -14.46
C MET A 126 -2.30 -3.29 -13.34
N SER A 127 -3.01 -4.14 -12.61
CA SER A 127 -2.42 -5.14 -11.73
C SER A 127 -2.30 -6.46 -12.47
N ALA A 128 -1.25 -7.25 -12.22
CA ALA A 128 -1.09 -8.57 -12.84
C ALA A 128 -2.35 -9.46 -12.77
N PRO A 129 -3.06 -9.56 -11.62
CA PRO A 129 -4.36 -10.22 -11.53
C PRO A 129 -5.38 -9.87 -12.60
N LEU A 130 -5.45 -8.58 -12.95
CA LEU A 130 -6.46 -8.05 -13.85
C LEU A 130 -6.13 -8.36 -15.32
N ILE A 131 -4.83 -8.40 -15.65
CA ILE A 131 -4.36 -8.83 -16.97
C ILE A 131 -4.75 -10.30 -17.18
N VAL A 132 -4.52 -11.12 -16.16
CA VAL A 132 -4.88 -12.55 -16.19
C VAL A 132 -6.39 -12.75 -16.34
N ASP A 133 -7.22 -11.98 -15.63
CA ASP A 133 -8.68 -12.02 -15.79
C ASP A 133 -9.13 -11.71 -17.23
N GLY A 134 -8.52 -10.70 -17.86
CA GLY A 134 -8.79 -10.34 -19.25
C GLY A 134 -8.39 -11.45 -20.23
N ILE A 135 -7.23 -12.08 -20.03
CA ILE A 135 -6.77 -13.19 -20.88
C ILE A 135 -7.65 -14.43 -20.70
N ALA A 136 -8.02 -14.78 -19.47
CA ALA A 136 -8.91 -15.91 -19.19
C ALA A 136 -10.27 -15.73 -19.89
N ALA A 137 -10.87 -14.54 -19.77
CA ALA A 137 -12.11 -14.20 -20.47
C ALA A 137 -11.95 -14.29 -21.99
N ALA A 138 -10.80 -13.86 -22.53
CA ALA A 138 -10.52 -13.96 -23.97
C ALA A 138 -10.51 -15.39 -24.47
N LEU A 139 -9.73 -16.23 -23.80
CA LEU A 139 -9.59 -17.62 -24.17
C LEU A 139 -10.93 -18.36 -24.07
N ALA A 140 -11.76 -18.06 -23.06
CA ALA A 140 -13.08 -18.65 -22.91
C ALA A 140 -14.04 -18.25 -24.04
N VAL A 141 -14.10 -16.96 -24.38
CA VAL A 141 -14.94 -16.44 -25.48
C VAL A 141 -14.46 -16.97 -26.84
N SER A 142 -13.15 -17.00 -27.06
CA SER A 142 -12.56 -17.60 -28.27
C SER A 142 -12.82 -19.09 -28.38
N ALA A 143 -12.74 -19.84 -27.28
CA ALA A 143 -13.07 -21.27 -27.26
C ALA A 143 -14.54 -21.52 -27.60
N LEU A 144 -15.46 -20.72 -27.05
CA LEU A 144 -16.89 -20.83 -27.32
C LEU A 144 -17.20 -20.59 -28.80
N SER A 145 -16.60 -19.56 -29.41
CA SER A 145 -16.82 -19.35 -30.84
C SER A 145 -16.14 -20.41 -31.71
N ALA A 146 -14.95 -20.89 -31.34
CA ALA A 146 -14.32 -21.98 -32.07
C ALA A 146 -15.20 -23.25 -32.04
N ALA A 147 -15.95 -23.46 -30.95
CA ALA A 147 -16.92 -24.55 -30.86
C ALA A 147 -18.09 -24.39 -31.83
N ILE A 148 -18.62 -23.17 -31.98
CA ILE A 148 -19.81 -22.88 -32.82
C ILE A 148 -19.44 -22.76 -34.30
N VAL A 149 -18.36 -22.04 -34.60
CA VAL A 149 -18.04 -21.59 -35.97
C VAL A 149 -17.31 -22.67 -36.77
N PHE A 150 -16.47 -23.48 -36.11
CA PHE A 150 -15.58 -24.39 -36.83
C PHE A 150 -16.32 -25.53 -37.55
N GLN A 151 -17.41 -26.05 -36.98
CA GLN A 151 -18.22 -27.08 -37.67
C GLN A 151 -18.76 -26.56 -39.00
N THR A 152 -19.22 -25.30 -39.04
CA THR A 152 -19.71 -24.65 -40.26
C THR A 152 -18.65 -24.57 -41.36
N VAL A 153 -17.40 -24.29 -40.99
CA VAL A 153 -16.28 -24.16 -41.95
C VAL A 153 -15.77 -25.52 -42.44
N GLN A 154 -15.68 -26.51 -41.55
CA GLN A 154 -15.14 -27.83 -41.91
C GLN A 154 -16.01 -28.59 -42.91
N GLU A 155 -17.33 -28.34 -42.89
CA GLU A 155 -18.28 -28.95 -43.83
C GLU A 155 -18.26 -28.31 -45.24
N HIS A 156 -17.76 -27.07 -45.38
CA HIS A 156 -17.86 -26.30 -46.63
C HIS A 156 -16.50 -25.90 -47.26
N ALA A 157 -15.39 -26.03 -46.52
CA ALA A 157 -14.07 -25.63 -47.01
C ALA A 157 -13.30 -26.80 -47.65
N GLU A 158 -13.55 -27.06 -48.93
CA GLU A 158 -12.69 -27.93 -49.74
C GLU A 158 -11.37 -27.20 -50.12
N GLY A 159 -10.30 -27.44 -49.36
CA GLY A 159 -8.95 -27.57 -49.93
C GLY A 159 -7.95 -26.40 -49.90
N ASP A 160 -8.33 -25.14 -49.64
CA ASP A 160 -7.35 -24.03 -49.56
C ASP A 160 -7.12 -23.52 -48.13
N THR A 161 -5.98 -23.90 -47.56
CA THR A 161 -5.52 -23.49 -46.23
C THR A 161 -5.49 -21.97 -46.05
N ALA A 162 -5.18 -21.19 -47.11
CA ALA A 162 -5.12 -19.74 -47.01
C ALA A 162 -6.51 -19.11 -46.88
N ALA A 163 -7.49 -19.62 -47.63
CA ALA A 163 -8.89 -19.21 -47.52
C ALA A 163 -9.46 -19.58 -46.14
N VAL A 164 -9.18 -20.79 -45.63
CA VAL A 164 -9.61 -21.23 -44.29
C VAL A 164 -9.04 -20.36 -43.18
N VAL A 165 -7.74 -20.05 -43.24
CA VAL A 165 -7.09 -19.19 -42.24
C VAL A 165 -7.64 -17.76 -42.27
N THR A 166 -7.92 -17.23 -43.46
CA THR A 166 -8.49 -15.89 -43.63
C THR A 166 -9.93 -15.84 -43.10
N ALA A 167 -10.76 -16.82 -43.48
CA ALA A 167 -12.16 -16.91 -43.06
C ALA A 167 -12.32 -17.11 -41.54
N LEU A 168 -11.47 -17.93 -40.91
CA LEU A 168 -11.46 -18.10 -39.45
C LEU A 168 -10.80 -16.93 -38.71
N GLY A 169 -9.91 -16.19 -39.38
CA GLY A 169 -9.19 -15.06 -38.81
C GLY A 169 -10.11 -13.94 -38.33
N TYR A 170 -11.19 -13.68 -39.08
CA TYR A 170 -12.14 -12.61 -38.78
C TYR A 170 -12.92 -12.83 -37.46
N PRO A 171 -13.72 -13.91 -37.28
CA PRO A 171 -14.43 -14.12 -36.01
C PRO A 171 -13.48 -14.29 -34.81
N LEU A 172 -12.32 -14.94 -35.00
CA LEU A 172 -11.35 -15.12 -33.93
C LEU A 172 -10.77 -13.78 -33.45
N ALA A 173 -10.52 -12.85 -34.37
CA ALA A 173 -9.99 -11.54 -34.04
C ALA A 173 -11.01 -10.69 -33.26
N ASP A 174 -12.28 -10.72 -33.64
CA ASP A 174 -13.35 -10.00 -32.93
C ASP A 174 -13.58 -10.48 -31.51
N LEU A 175 -13.44 -11.79 -31.27
CA LEU A 175 -13.55 -12.35 -29.93
C LEU A 175 -12.39 -11.91 -29.04
N ALA A 176 -11.18 -11.83 -29.60
CA ALA A 176 -10.03 -11.29 -28.89
C ALA A 176 -10.25 -9.81 -28.52
N LEU A 177 -10.93 -9.03 -29.36
CA LEU A 177 -11.32 -7.66 -29.08
C LEU A 177 -12.41 -7.55 -28.01
N LEU A 178 -13.48 -8.36 -28.09
CA LEU A 178 -14.54 -8.43 -27.08
C LEU A 178 -13.96 -8.76 -25.70
N ALA A 179 -12.98 -9.65 -25.66
CA ALA A 179 -12.31 -10.02 -24.44
C ALA A 179 -11.53 -8.89 -23.76
N VAL A 180 -10.84 -8.06 -24.54
CA VAL A 180 -10.23 -6.84 -24.01
C VAL A 180 -11.30 -5.91 -23.45
N GLY A 181 -12.46 -5.83 -24.09
CA GLY A 181 -13.63 -5.12 -23.57
C GLY A 181 -14.12 -5.65 -22.22
N VAL A 182 -14.26 -6.98 -22.08
CA VAL A 182 -14.64 -7.64 -20.83
C VAL A 182 -13.59 -7.43 -19.74
N GLY A 183 -12.30 -7.58 -20.06
CA GLY A 183 -11.19 -7.30 -19.15
C GLY A 183 -11.17 -5.83 -18.69
N ALA A 184 -11.45 -4.90 -19.60
CA ALA A 184 -11.60 -3.49 -19.26
C ALA A 184 -12.82 -3.24 -18.35
N LEU A 185 -13.94 -3.93 -18.57
CA LEU A 185 -15.12 -3.84 -17.71
C LEU A 185 -14.84 -4.40 -16.31
N ALA A 186 -14.19 -5.56 -16.22
CA ALA A 186 -13.75 -6.14 -14.96
C ALA A 186 -12.79 -5.20 -14.21
N SER A 187 -11.88 -4.54 -14.93
CA SER A 187 -10.91 -3.59 -14.34
C SER A 187 -11.50 -2.34 -13.73
N THR A 188 -12.71 -1.98 -14.16
CA THR A 188 -13.42 -0.78 -13.71
C THR A 188 -14.46 -1.09 -12.64
N GLY A 189 -14.48 -2.33 -12.12
CA GLY A 189 -15.47 -2.80 -11.16
C GLY A 189 -16.86 -2.97 -11.78
N TRP A 190 -16.91 -3.43 -13.04
CA TRP A 190 -18.13 -3.60 -13.82
C TRP A 190 -18.92 -2.32 -14.08
N ARG A 191 -18.25 -1.16 -13.99
CA ARG A 191 -18.86 0.14 -14.29
C ARG A 191 -18.55 0.52 -15.73
N LEU A 192 -19.47 0.19 -16.63
CA LEU A 192 -19.38 0.52 -18.04
C LEU A 192 -19.40 2.04 -18.24
N ASP A 193 -18.26 2.65 -18.57
CA ASP A 193 -18.26 4.01 -19.08
C ASP A 193 -18.79 4.03 -20.53
N ARG A 194 -19.28 5.18 -20.98
CA ARG A 194 -19.88 5.30 -22.31
C ARG A 194 -18.91 4.95 -23.44
N THR A 195 -17.61 5.18 -23.27
CA THR A 195 -16.61 4.82 -24.29
C THR A 195 -16.54 3.31 -24.43
N TRP A 196 -16.36 2.59 -23.32
CA TRP A 196 -16.26 1.12 -23.31
C TRP A 196 -17.56 0.45 -23.75
N GLY A 197 -18.71 0.99 -23.38
CA GLY A 197 -20.01 0.49 -23.85
C GLY A 197 -20.17 0.62 -25.36
N LEU A 198 -19.78 1.76 -25.94
CA LEU A 198 -19.82 1.97 -27.39
C LEU A 198 -18.81 1.11 -28.15
N LEU A 199 -17.58 0.96 -27.62
CA LEU A 199 -16.58 0.08 -28.21
C LEU A 199 -17.05 -1.39 -28.19
N ALA A 200 -17.57 -1.86 -27.05
CA ALA A 200 -18.09 -3.22 -26.93
C ALA A 200 -19.28 -3.47 -27.88
N PHE A 201 -20.20 -2.52 -28.00
CA PHE A 201 -21.30 -2.60 -28.96
C PHE A 201 -20.78 -2.65 -30.40
N GLY A 202 -19.81 -1.80 -30.76
CA GLY A 202 -19.26 -1.79 -32.11
C GLY A 202 -18.56 -3.10 -32.47
N ILE A 203 -17.77 -3.66 -31.56
CA ILE A 203 -17.09 -4.95 -31.78
C ILE A 203 -18.12 -6.10 -31.85
N LEU A 204 -19.19 -6.05 -31.04
CA LEU A 204 -20.26 -7.06 -31.12
C LEU A 204 -20.98 -7.02 -32.48
N ALA A 205 -21.19 -5.82 -33.04
CA ALA A 205 -21.78 -5.67 -34.37
C ALA A 205 -20.85 -6.23 -35.47
N PHE A 206 -19.54 -6.03 -35.35
CA PHE A 206 -18.52 -6.67 -36.19
C PHE A 206 -18.60 -8.19 -36.11
N TRP A 207 -18.57 -8.74 -34.89
CA TRP A 207 -18.60 -10.19 -34.69
C TRP A 207 -19.85 -10.84 -35.29
N LEU A 208 -21.00 -10.18 -35.16
CA LEU A 208 -22.25 -10.66 -35.73
C LEU A 208 -22.22 -10.61 -37.26
N ALA A 209 -21.69 -9.53 -37.85
CA ALA A 209 -21.54 -9.40 -39.30
C ALA A 209 -20.54 -10.41 -39.87
N ASP A 210 -19.37 -10.58 -39.25
CA ASP A 210 -18.37 -11.57 -39.66
C ASP A 210 -18.90 -13.01 -39.58
N SER A 211 -19.67 -13.32 -38.52
CA SER A 211 -20.30 -14.63 -38.36
C SER A 211 -21.37 -14.87 -39.43
N MET A 212 -22.20 -13.87 -39.74
CA MET A 212 -23.21 -13.96 -40.79
C MET A 212 -22.59 -14.06 -42.18
N TYR A 213 -21.55 -13.27 -42.45
CA TYR A 213 -20.77 -13.32 -43.69
C TYR A 213 -20.22 -14.71 -43.91
N LEU A 214 -19.60 -15.31 -42.89
CA LEU A 214 -19.01 -16.64 -43.00
C LEU A 214 -20.05 -17.71 -43.38
N VAL A 215 -21.24 -17.69 -42.74
CA VAL A 215 -22.34 -18.59 -43.07
C VAL A 215 -22.84 -18.34 -44.50
N LYS A 216 -23.07 -17.08 -44.87
CA LYS A 216 -23.59 -16.71 -46.19
C LYS A 216 -22.63 -16.97 -47.33
N ALA A 217 -21.34 -16.74 -47.11
CA ALA A 217 -20.27 -17.06 -48.03
C ALA A 217 -20.14 -18.58 -48.22
N ALA A 218 -20.26 -19.37 -47.14
CA ALA A 218 -20.25 -20.84 -47.22
C ALA A 218 -21.45 -21.40 -47.99
N GLU A 219 -22.64 -20.79 -47.84
CA GLU A 219 -23.85 -21.13 -48.60
C GLU A 219 -23.80 -20.63 -50.06
N GLY A 220 -22.83 -19.79 -50.43
CA GLY A 220 -22.78 -19.11 -51.74
C GLY A 220 -23.95 -18.14 -51.97
N THR A 221 -24.60 -17.67 -50.90
CA THR A 221 -25.77 -16.76 -50.96
C THR A 221 -25.44 -15.35 -50.47
N TYR A 222 -24.15 -15.04 -50.33
CA TYR A 222 -23.71 -13.70 -49.98
C TYR A 222 -23.90 -12.73 -51.14
N GLU A 223 -24.55 -11.60 -50.85
CA GLU A 223 -24.71 -10.47 -51.78
C GLU A 223 -24.25 -9.19 -51.08
N SER A 224 -23.37 -8.44 -51.75
CA SER A 224 -22.85 -7.16 -51.26
C SER A 224 -23.96 -6.11 -51.13
N GLY A 225 -23.97 -5.37 -50.01
CA GLY A 225 -25.00 -4.40 -49.67
C GLY A 225 -26.25 -5.01 -49.03
N GLY A 226 -26.15 -6.24 -48.51
CA GLY A 226 -27.23 -6.89 -47.78
C GLY A 226 -27.53 -6.24 -46.43
N TRP A 227 -28.66 -6.59 -45.82
CA TRP A 227 -29.10 -6.02 -44.53
C TRP A 227 -28.13 -6.24 -43.37
N PHE A 228 -27.24 -7.23 -43.46
CA PHE A 228 -26.29 -7.54 -42.40
C PHE A 228 -24.94 -6.82 -42.55
N ASP A 229 -24.61 -6.30 -43.74
CA ASP A 229 -23.39 -5.51 -44.00
C ASP A 229 -23.38 -4.22 -43.14
N LEU A 230 -24.57 -3.77 -42.75
CA LEU A 230 -24.77 -2.71 -41.77
C LEU A 230 -23.97 -2.95 -40.49
N GLY A 231 -23.81 -4.20 -40.05
CA GLY A 231 -23.12 -4.51 -38.81
C GLY A 231 -21.70 -3.95 -38.78
N TRP A 232 -20.96 -4.05 -39.88
CA TRP A 232 -19.62 -3.48 -40.01
C TRP A 232 -19.64 -1.94 -39.99
N TRP A 233 -20.53 -1.33 -40.77
CA TRP A 233 -20.61 0.13 -40.88
C TRP A 233 -21.08 0.77 -39.57
N LEU A 234 -22.07 0.16 -38.92
CA LEU A 234 -22.55 0.53 -37.59
C LEU A 234 -21.45 0.33 -36.54
N GLY A 235 -20.68 -0.74 -36.64
CA GLY A 235 -19.53 -1.01 -35.79
C GLY A 235 -18.50 0.13 -35.82
N LEU A 236 -18.06 0.54 -37.01
CA LEU A 236 -17.08 1.62 -37.15
C LEU A 236 -17.65 2.99 -36.76
N LEU A 237 -18.92 3.25 -37.10
CA LEU A 237 -19.60 4.48 -36.70
C LEU A 237 -19.70 4.58 -35.16
N THR A 238 -20.03 3.49 -34.47
CA THR A 238 -20.13 3.48 -33.01
C THR A 238 -18.77 3.60 -32.33
N ILE A 239 -17.70 3.03 -32.90
CA ILE A 239 -16.31 3.28 -32.48
C ILE A 239 -15.95 4.77 -32.64
N ALA A 240 -16.35 5.42 -33.73
CA ALA A 240 -16.14 6.86 -33.92
C ALA A 240 -16.95 7.73 -32.93
N ILE A 241 -18.18 7.33 -32.60
CA ILE A 241 -18.96 7.97 -31.53
C ILE A 241 -18.29 7.76 -30.16
N ALA A 242 -17.62 6.63 -29.93
CA ALA A 242 -16.82 6.37 -28.74
C ALA A 242 -15.63 7.35 -28.61
N ALA A 243 -14.98 7.69 -29.72
CA ALA A 243 -13.89 8.67 -29.78
C ALA A 243 -14.33 10.09 -29.36
N CYS A 244 -15.61 10.40 -29.56
CA CYS A 244 -16.21 11.69 -29.18
C CYS A 244 -16.56 11.77 -27.68
N GLN A 245 -16.52 10.66 -26.94
CA GLN A 245 -16.83 10.66 -25.52
C GLN A 245 -15.75 11.40 -24.71
N ARG A 246 -16.16 12.02 -23.60
CA ARG A 246 -15.22 12.72 -22.71
C ARG A 246 -14.43 11.71 -21.89
N PRO A 247 -13.09 11.84 -21.82
CA PRO A 247 -12.30 10.99 -20.94
C PRO A 247 -12.70 11.27 -19.49
N PRO A 248 -12.88 10.23 -18.65
CA PRO A 248 -13.32 10.40 -17.27
C PRO A 248 -12.34 11.30 -16.48
N ALA A 249 -12.89 12.15 -15.60
CA ALA A 249 -12.14 13.21 -14.91
C ALA A 249 -11.07 12.68 -13.93
N THR A 250 -11.19 11.45 -13.44
CA THR A 250 -10.25 10.85 -12.48
C THR A 250 -9.84 9.44 -12.89
N ARG A 251 -8.57 9.08 -12.67
CA ARG A 251 -8.10 7.68 -12.71
C ARG A 251 -8.77 7.01 -11.51
N ARG A 252 -9.84 6.26 -11.75
CA ARG A 252 -10.60 5.64 -10.66
C ARG A 252 -9.74 4.57 -9.99
N ARG A 253 -9.68 4.62 -8.66
CA ARG A 253 -9.26 3.48 -7.85
C ARG A 253 -10.31 2.38 -8.10
N ALA A 254 -9.88 1.17 -8.45
CA ALA A 254 -10.79 0.03 -8.43
C ALA A 254 -11.42 0.00 -7.03
N VAL A 255 -12.76 0.01 -6.98
CA VAL A 255 -13.50 -0.05 -5.72
C VAL A 255 -13.19 -1.39 -5.06
N ASP A 256 -13.03 -1.39 -3.72
CA ASP A 256 -12.69 -2.54 -2.85
C ASP A 256 -13.74 -3.69 -2.84
N ASP A 257 -14.56 -3.82 -3.88
CA ASP A 257 -15.60 -4.84 -3.99
C ASP A 257 -14.98 -6.15 -4.52
N SER A 258 -14.24 -6.81 -3.63
CA SER A 258 -13.43 -8.02 -3.88
C SER A 258 -14.19 -9.16 -4.57
N LEU A 259 -15.50 -9.30 -4.31
CA LEU A 259 -16.34 -10.33 -4.91
C LEU A 259 -16.64 -10.09 -6.40
N ARG A 260 -16.82 -8.83 -6.82
CA ARG A 260 -17.12 -8.52 -8.23
C ARG A 260 -15.93 -8.80 -9.15
N LEU A 261 -14.72 -8.71 -8.60
CA LEU A 261 -13.48 -9.02 -9.32
C LEU A 261 -13.33 -10.52 -9.62
N LEU A 262 -14.11 -11.40 -8.98
CA LEU A 262 -14.08 -12.84 -9.22
C LEU A 262 -15.07 -13.29 -10.32
N ILE A 263 -16.04 -12.45 -10.71
CA ILE A 263 -17.08 -12.84 -11.67
C ILE A 263 -16.48 -13.23 -13.02
N ALA A 264 -15.58 -12.40 -13.58
CA ALA A 264 -14.98 -12.65 -14.88
C ALA A 264 -14.18 -13.97 -14.94
N PRO A 265 -13.24 -14.26 -14.02
CA PRO A 265 -12.52 -15.54 -14.05
C PRO A 265 -13.43 -16.74 -13.73
N LEU A 266 -14.47 -16.58 -12.91
CA LEU A 266 -15.43 -17.66 -12.64
C LEU A 266 -16.26 -18.01 -13.87
N VAL A 267 -16.77 -17.00 -14.59
CA VAL A 267 -17.51 -17.21 -15.84
C VAL A 267 -16.59 -17.82 -16.91
N ALA A 268 -15.38 -17.29 -17.06
CA ALA A 268 -14.39 -17.86 -17.98
C ALA A 268 -14.06 -19.32 -17.65
N GLY A 269 -13.90 -19.64 -16.36
CA GLY A 269 -13.68 -20.99 -15.89
C GLY A 269 -14.86 -21.92 -16.13
N ALA A 270 -16.09 -21.44 -15.91
CA ALA A 270 -17.30 -22.21 -16.17
C ALA A 270 -17.45 -22.55 -17.66
N VAL A 271 -17.30 -21.54 -18.54
CA VAL A 271 -17.36 -21.73 -20.00
C VAL A 271 -16.26 -22.69 -20.48
N GLY A 272 -15.02 -22.50 -20.01
CA GLY A 272 -13.91 -23.39 -20.37
C GLY A 272 -14.16 -24.83 -19.91
N LEU A 273 -14.68 -25.03 -18.70
CA LEU A 273 -15.00 -26.36 -18.18
C LEU A 273 -16.14 -27.02 -18.95
N GLU A 274 -17.21 -26.28 -19.22
CA GLU A 274 -18.37 -26.76 -19.97
C GLU A 274 -17.97 -27.23 -21.38
N LEU A 275 -17.14 -26.45 -22.09
CA LEU A 275 -16.64 -26.83 -23.41
C LEU A 275 -15.76 -28.09 -23.37
N LEU A 276 -14.92 -28.25 -22.34
CA LEU A 276 -14.11 -29.46 -22.15
C LEU A 276 -14.97 -30.68 -21.80
N VAL A 277 -16.04 -30.51 -21.02
CA VAL A 277 -17.01 -31.57 -20.74
C VAL A 277 -17.75 -31.94 -22.03
N TYR A 278 -18.20 -30.96 -22.81
CA TYR A 278 -18.83 -31.18 -24.10
C TYR A 278 -17.90 -31.95 -25.05
N ALA A 279 -16.62 -31.58 -25.12
CA ALA A 279 -15.61 -32.27 -25.90
C ALA A 279 -15.37 -33.74 -25.50
N SER A 280 -15.80 -34.15 -24.29
CA SER A 280 -15.69 -35.54 -23.84
C SER A 280 -16.82 -36.44 -24.34
N VAL A 281 -17.94 -35.85 -24.76
CA VAL A 281 -19.15 -36.57 -25.19
C VAL A 281 -19.59 -36.25 -26.63
N GLY A 282 -19.11 -35.14 -27.20
CA GLY A 282 -19.41 -34.71 -28.55
C GLY A 282 -18.15 -34.23 -29.30
N ASP A 283 -18.34 -33.90 -30.57
CA ASP A 283 -17.24 -33.51 -31.47
C ASP A 283 -16.92 -32.02 -31.32
N LEU A 284 -15.99 -31.71 -30.41
CA LEU A 284 -15.36 -30.40 -30.33
C LEU A 284 -14.05 -30.38 -31.11
N ASN A 285 -13.83 -29.35 -31.93
CA ASN A 285 -12.56 -29.15 -32.61
C ASN A 285 -11.39 -29.03 -31.61
N GLY A 286 -10.24 -29.62 -31.95
CA GLY A 286 -8.99 -29.52 -31.21
C GLY A 286 -8.56 -28.07 -30.89
N LEU A 287 -8.82 -27.11 -31.77
CA LEU A 287 -8.55 -25.69 -31.47
C LEU A 287 -9.44 -25.17 -30.33
N GLY A 288 -10.73 -25.53 -30.32
CA GLY A 288 -11.65 -25.21 -29.23
C GLY A 288 -11.23 -25.84 -27.91
N VAL A 289 -10.79 -27.11 -27.93
CA VAL A 289 -10.25 -27.81 -26.75
C VAL A 289 -9.01 -27.10 -26.20
N VAL A 290 -8.05 -26.74 -27.06
CA VAL A 290 -6.82 -26.06 -26.64
C VAL A 290 -7.11 -24.69 -26.02
N LEU A 291 -8.01 -23.90 -26.62
CA LEU A 291 -8.40 -22.60 -26.09
C LEU A 291 -9.16 -22.72 -24.75
N ALA A 292 -10.07 -23.68 -24.63
CA ALA A 292 -10.79 -23.94 -23.38
C ALA A 292 -9.84 -24.37 -22.26
N ALA A 293 -8.91 -25.28 -22.55
CA ALA A 293 -7.88 -25.70 -21.60
C ALA A 293 -6.97 -24.53 -21.19
N ALA A 294 -6.56 -23.68 -22.14
CA ALA A 294 -5.78 -22.49 -21.85
C ALA A 294 -6.54 -21.51 -20.94
N ALA A 295 -7.84 -21.31 -21.17
CA ALA A 295 -8.68 -20.48 -20.30
C ALA A 295 -8.64 -20.98 -18.85
N ILE A 296 -8.81 -22.29 -18.63
CA ILE A 296 -8.72 -22.91 -17.30
C ILE A 296 -7.34 -22.70 -16.66
N VAL A 297 -6.25 -22.87 -17.42
CA VAL A 297 -4.89 -22.60 -16.91
C VAL A 297 -4.75 -21.16 -16.43
N PHE A 298 -5.25 -20.18 -17.19
CA PHE A 298 -5.22 -18.78 -16.76
C PHE A 298 -6.10 -18.51 -15.53
N VAL A 299 -7.23 -19.21 -15.38
CA VAL A 299 -8.03 -19.17 -14.14
C VAL A 299 -7.25 -19.74 -12.94
N LEU A 300 -6.46 -20.81 -13.13
CA LEU A 300 -5.59 -21.35 -12.07
C LEU A 300 -4.44 -20.40 -11.72
N VAL A 301 -3.82 -19.77 -12.72
CA VAL A 301 -2.82 -18.70 -12.51
C VAL A 301 -3.46 -17.56 -11.72
N ARG A 302 -4.68 -17.16 -12.06
CA ARG A 302 -5.43 -16.14 -11.33
C ARG A 302 -5.65 -16.54 -9.88
N LEU A 303 -6.13 -17.75 -9.61
CA LEU A 303 -6.35 -18.25 -8.25
C LEU A 303 -5.05 -18.20 -7.43
N THR A 304 -3.93 -18.60 -8.04
CA THR A 304 -2.61 -18.58 -7.41
C THR A 304 -2.16 -17.16 -7.07
N LEU A 305 -2.34 -16.20 -7.99
CA LEU A 305 -2.02 -14.79 -7.74
C LEU A 305 -2.86 -14.22 -6.59
N THR A 306 -4.16 -14.49 -6.58
CA THR A 306 -5.07 -14.07 -5.51
C THR A 306 -4.64 -14.65 -4.17
N PHE A 307 -4.32 -15.95 -4.13
CA PHE A 307 -3.87 -16.62 -2.92
C PHE A 307 -2.55 -16.03 -2.39
N ARG A 308 -1.55 -15.81 -3.25
CA ARG A 308 -0.27 -15.20 -2.86
C ARG A 308 -0.44 -13.79 -2.31
N LEU A 309 -1.28 -12.98 -2.94
CA LEU A 309 -1.59 -11.63 -2.46
C LEU A 309 -2.28 -11.68 -1.09
N ASN A 310 -3.24 -12.59 -0.91
CA ASN A 310 -3.95 -12.77 0.36
C ASN A 310 -2.99 -13.22 1.48
N VAL A 311 -2.12 -14.21 1.21
CA VAL A 311 -1.10 -14.65 2.16
C VAL A 311 -0.12 -13.53 2.52
N HIS A 312 0.28 -12.70 1.54
CA HIS A 312 1.15 -11.57 1.82
C HIS A 312 0.48 -10.52 2.70
N MET A 313 -0.80 -10.21 2.44
CA MET A 313 -1.57 -9.29 3.29
C MET A 313 -1.78 -9.83 4.69
N LEU A 314 -2.05 -11.14 4.84
CA LEU A 314 -2.16 -11.80 6.14
C LEU A 314 -0.82 -11.77 6.90
N ARG A 315 0.31 -11.96 6.21
CA ARG A 315 1.65 -11.85 6.82
C ARG A 315 1.96 -10.43 7.26
N ALA A 316 1.72 -9.44 6.39
CA ALA A 316 1.92 -8.03 6.73
C ALA A 316 1.07 -7.61 7.95
N SER A 317 -0.21 -8.01 7.98
CA SER A 317 -1.09 -7.78 9.14
C SER A 317 -0.60 -8.49 10.40
N ARG A 318 0.05 -9.65 10.27
CA ARG A 318 0.64 -10.37 11.40
C ARG A 318 1.93 -9.70 11.89
N ASP A 319 2.78 -9.21 11.00
CA ASP A 319 4.05 -8.57 11.36
C ASP A 319 3.80 -7.22 12.07
N GLU A 320 2.82 -6.45 11.59
CA GLU A 320 2.35 -5.21 12.23
C GLU A 320 1.75 -5.47 13.62
N ALA A 321 1.33 -6.70 13.91
CA ALA A 321 0.84 -7.11 15.22
C ALA A 321 1.96 -7.55 16.19
N MET A 322 3.24 -7.57 15.79
CA MET A 322 4.36 -8.08 16.59
C MET A 322 5.41 -7.01 16.96
N THR A 323 5.32 -5.82 16.40
CA THR A 323 6.17 -4.67 16.75
C THR A 323 5.38 -3.61 17.52
N ASP A 324 6.09 -2.80 18.30
CA ASP A 324 5.56 -1.59 18.92
C ASP A 324 5.75 -0.41 17.97
N ALA A 325 4.65 0.27 17.61
CA ALA A 325 4.68 1.31 16.58
C ALA A 325 5.48 2.56 16.97
N LEU A 326 5.67 2.82 18.26
CA LEU A 326 6.40 4.00 18.74
C LEU A 326 7.91 3.77 18.75
N THR A 327 8.35 2.61 19.25
CA THR A 327 9.76 2.32 19.49
C THR A 327 10.42 1.45 18.43
N GLY A 328 9.65 0.75 17.60
CA GLY A 328 10.15 -0.23 16.61
C GLY A 328 10.55 -1.58 17.23
N LEU A 329 10.57 -1.69 18.56
CA LEU A 329 10.88 -2.92 19.28
C LEU A 329 9.81 -4.01 19.07
N GLY A 330 10.10 -5.25 19.48
CA GLY A 330 9.04 -6.26 19.60
C GLY A 330 8.00 -5.84 20.64
N ASN A 331 6.73 -6.15 20.42
CA ASN A 331 5.69 -5.90 21.43
C ASN A 331 5.50 -7.11 22.36
N ARG A 332 4.57 -7.01 23.31
CA ARG A 332 4.21 -8.10 24.25
C ARG A 332 3.92 -9.44 23.56
N ARG A 333 3.27 -9.44 22.39
CA ARG A 333 2.97 -10.67 21.64
C ARG A 333 4.23 -11.32 21.08
N ALA A 334 5.20 -10.51 20.64
CA ALA A 334 6.49 -11.00 20.19
C ALA A 334 7.32 -11.61 21.32
N LEU A 335 7.26 -11.04 22.53
CA LEU A 335 7.92 -11.63 23.70
C LEU A 335 7.33 -13.00 24.03
N THR A 336 6.00 -13.09 24.20
CA THR A 336 5.33 -14.36 24.55
C THR A 336 5.65 -15.45 23.53
N ARG A 337 5.55 -15.13 22.23
CA ARG A 337 5.92 -16.06 21.16
C ARG A 337 7.36 -16.54 21.27
N MET A 338 8.30 -15.63 21.55
CA MET A 338 9.72 -16.00 21.65
C MET A 338 10.00 -16.85 22.89
N LEU A 339 9.33 -16.59 24.01
CA LEU A 339 9.43 -17.44 25.20
C LEU A 339 8.88 -18.85 24.92
N ASP A 340 7.73 -18.96 24.25
CA ASP A 340 7.13 -20.25 23.89
C ASP A 340 8.00 -21.04 22.88
N GLU A 341 8.81 -20.36 22.07
CA GLU A 341 9.78 -20.98 21.16
C GLU A 341 11.06 -21.42 21.87
N VAL A 342 11.54 -20.66 22.87
CA VAL A 342 12.84 -20.88 23.51
C VAL A 342 12.77 -21.84 24.69
N LEU A 343 11.70 -21.80 25.49
CA LEU A 343 11.56 -22.57 26.72
C LEU A 343 11.55 -24.10 26.52
N PRO A 344 10.87 -24.68 25.50
CA PRO A 344 10.82 -26.13 25.32
C PRO A 344 12.20 -26.78 25.11
N ASP A 345 13.12 -26.08 24.45
CA ASP A 345 14.47 -26.55 24.13
C ASP A 345 15.55 -25.95 25.05
N ALA A 346 15.16 -25.17 26.06
CA ALA A 346 16.10 -24.51 26.97
C ALA A 346 16.77 -25.55 27.89
N GLN A 347 18.10 -25.46 28.00
CA GLN A 347 18.91 -26.32 28.86
C GLN A 347 19.68 -25.49 29.90
N PRO A 348 19.90 -25.98 31.14
CA PRO A 348 20.68 -25.27 32.16
C PRO A 348 22.08 -24.85 31.72
N GLU A 349 22.71 -25.61 30.82
CA GLU A 349 24.05 -25.34 30.26
C GLU A 349 24.04 -24.19 29.24
N CYS A 350 22.87 -23.78 28.76
CA CYS A 350 22.66 -22.73 27.78
C CYS A 350 21.53 -21.78 28.24
N PRO A 351 21.72 -21.07 29.37
CA PRO A 351 20.64 -20.32 29.98
C PRO A 351 20.26 -19.10 29.14
N HIS A 352 18.98 -18.74 29.23
CA HIS A 352 18.47 -17.44 28.77
C HIS A 352 18.17 -16.56 29.98
N VAL A 353 18.23 -15.24 29.80
CA VAL A 353 17.91 -14.27 30.83
C VAL A 353 16.75 -13.42 30.35
N LEU A 354 15.67 -13.42 31.12
CA LEU A 354 14.53 -12.55 30.92
C LEU A 354 14.61 -11.41 31.94
N ALA A 355 14.67 -10.17 31.47
CA ALA A 355 14.66 -8.99 32.35
C ALA A 355 13.54 -8.02 31.95
N LEU A 356 12.77 -7.59 32.95
CA LEU A 356 11.73 -6.57 32.83
C LEU A 356 12.23 -5.27 33.47
N PHE A 357 11.90 -4.15 32.83
CA PHE A 357 12.25 -2.80 33.24
C PHE A 357 11.01 -1.92 33.25
N ASP A 358 10.89 -1.06 34.25
CA ASP A 358 9.86 -0.03 34.37
C ASP A 358 10.57 1.31 34.60
N LEU A 359 10.27 2.31 33.76
CA LEU A 359 10.94 3.60 33.84
C LEU A 359 10.50 4.42 35.06
N ASP A 360 11.45 4.72 35.94
CA ASP A 360 11.22 5.57 37.10
C ASP A 360 11.27 7.05 36.69
N GLY A 361 10.28 7.83 37.12
CA GLY A 361 10.19 9.27 36.82
C GLY A 361 9.57 9.61 35.47
N PHE A 362 9.25 8.62 34.62
CA PHE A 362 8.68 8.86 33.28
C PHE A 362 7.31 9.57 33.32
N LYS A 363 6.46 9.25 34.30
CA LYS A 363 5.20 9.97 34.51
C LYS A 363 5.43 11.47 34.78
N HIS A 364 6.37 11.80 35.66
CA HIS A 364 6.70 13.19 35.96
C HIS A 364 7.28 13.91 34.73
N TYR A 365 8.09 13.21 33.93
CA TYR A 365 8.56 13.73 32.65
C TYR A 365 7.39 14.08 31.70
N ASN A 366 6.39 13.20 31.57
CA ASN A 366 5.19 13.48 30.77
C ASN A 366 4.38 14.65 31.32
N ASP A 367 4.22 14.73 32.65
CA ASP A 367 3.47 15.80 33.29
C ASP A 367 4.14 17.17 33.07
N THR A 368 5.48 17.22 33.01
CA THR A 368 6.27 18.45 32.83
C THR A 368 6.47 18.85 31.36
N PHE A 369 6.78 17.89 30.47
CA PHE A 369 7.18 18.16 29.08
C PHE A 369 6.12 17.75 28.04
N GLY A 370 5.04 17.11 28.47
CA GLY A 370 3.94 16.65 27.63
C GLY A 370 4.19 15.29 26.97
N HIS A 371 3.08 14.60 26.63
CA HIS A 371 3.11 13.28 26.00
C HIS A 371 3.93 13.20 24.70
N PRO A 372 3.93 14.18 23.78
CA PRO A 372 4.76 14.11 22.57
C PRO A 372 6.27 14.04 22.88
N ALA A 373 6.73 14.74 23.92
CA ALA A 373 8.12 14.66 24.36
C ALA A 373 8.43 13.32 25.02
N GLY A 374 7.48 12.77 25.80
CA GLY A 374 7.58 11.42 26.35
C GLY A 374 7.68 10.35 25.27
N ASP A 375 6.90 10.48 24.20
CA ASP A 375 6.91 9.56 23.07
C ASP A 375 8.28 9.57 22.36
N GLU A 376 8.86 10.76 22.15
CA GLU A 376 10.22 10.90 21.60
C GLU A 376 11.28 10.29 22.53
N LEU A 377 11.14 10.49 23.84
CA LEU A 377 12.02 9.88 24.83
C LEU A 377 11.95 8.35 24.77
N LEU A 378 10.74 7.77 24.73
CA LEU A 378 10.55 6.32 24.62
C LEU A 378 11.16 5.76 23.33
N ALA A 379 10.94 6.41 22.18
CA ALA A 379 11.53 6.00 20.90
C ALA A 379 13.07 5.98 20.95
N ARG A 380 13.67 7.02 21.56
CA ARG A 380 15.11 7.12 21.75
C ARG A 380 15.66 6.04 22.70
N LEU A 381 14.99 5.81 23.83
CA LEU A 381 15.36 4.76 24.79
C LEU A 381 15.24 3.36 24.17
N GLY A 382 14.18 3.11 23.40
CA GLY A 382 14.00 1.86 22.67
C GLY A 382 15.14 1.60 21.68
N THR A 383 15.55 2.62 20.92
CA THR A 383 16.68 2.52 19.97
C THR A 383 18.01 2.22 20.68
N ARG A 384 18.25 2.84 21.84
CA ARG A 384 19.44 2.59 22.67
C ARG A 384 19.45 1.17 23.23
N LEU A 385 18.31 0.70 23.72
CA LEU A 385 18.16 -0.65 24.24
C LEU A 385 18.40 -1.70 23.14
N GLU A 386 17.79 -1.53 21.97
CA GLU A 386 18.00 -2.44 20.84
C GLU A 386 19.47 -2.51 20.42
N SER A 387 20.13 -1.35 20.35
CA SER A 387 21.55 -1.25 19.99
C SER A 387 22.45 -1.91 21.03
N PHE A 388 22.13 -1.77 22.32
CA PHE A 388 22.88 -2.40 23.41
C PHE A 388 22.72 -3.93 23.41
N VAL A 389 21.48 -4.41 23.24
CA VAL A 389 21.17 -5.84 23.20
C VAL A 389 21.85 -6.52 22.02
N GLY A 390 21.75 -5.95 20.82
CA GLY A 390 22.45 -6.40 19.62
C GLY A 390 22.34 -7.91 19.39
N ALA A 391 23.49 -8.58 19.19
CA ALA A 391 23.55 -10.01 18.91
C ALA A 391 23.27 -10.92 20.13
N ARG A 392 23.10 -10.36 21.33
CA ARG A 392 22.87 -11.14 22.56
C ARG A 392 21.43 -11.61 22.70
N GLY A 393 20.48 -10.98 22.02
CA GLY A 393 19.07 -11.28 22.22
C GLY A 393 18.13 -10.33 21.48
N ARG A 394 16.95 -10.11 22.07
CA ARG A 394 15.97 -9.16 21.56
C ARG A 394 15.38 -8.28 22.66
N ALA A 395 15.07 -7.05 22.28
CA ALA A 395 14.39 -6.06 23.11
C ALA A 395 12.91 -5.93 22.72
N PHE A 396 12.09 -5.64 23.71
CA PHE A 396 10.64 -5.54 23.61
C PHE A 396 10.12 -4.35 24.42
N ARG A 397 8.99 -3.78 23.99
CA ARG A 397 8.17 -2.86 24.79
C ARG A 397 6.85 -3.52 25.13
N MET A 398 6.54 -3.60 26.42
CA MET A 398 5.36 -4.31 26.93
C MET A 398 4.10 -3.44 26.91
N GLY A 399 4.29 -2.12 27.02
CA GLY A 399 3.26 -1.09 27.01
C GLY A 399 3.66 0.06 27.94
N GLY A 400 3.17 1.28 27.68
CA GLY A 400 3.49 2.44 28.52
C GLY A 400 5.00 2.69 28.63
N ASP A 401 5.53 2.61 29.84
CA ASP A 401 6.91 2.76 30.27
C ASP A 401 7.62 1.42 30.60
N GLU A 402 7.02 0.28 30.24
CA GLU A 402 7.58 -1.04 30.50
C GLU A 402 8.37 -1.59 29.30
N PHE A 403 9.62 -1.96 29.54
CA PHE A 403 10.52 -2.60 28.57
C PHE A 403 10.91 -3.99 29.04
N CYS A 404 11.33 -4.83 28.10
CA CYS A 404 11.78 -6.18 28.39
C CYS A 404 12.90 -6.59 27.44
N VAL A 405 13.82 -7.43 27.91
CA VAL A 405 14.81 -8.09 27.05
C VAL A 405 14.82 -9.59 27.31
N LEU A 406 15.03 -10.36 26.24
CA LEU A 406 15.35 -11.78 26.32
C LEU A 406 16.75 -11.97 25.75
N LEU A 407 17.68 -12.39 26.61
CA LEU A 407 19.11 -12.43 26.35
C LEU A 407 19.67 -13.84 26.46
N ARG A 408 20.79 -14.07 25.77
CA ARG A 408 21.63 -15.26 25.90
C ARG A 408 23.05 -14.82 26.30
N PRO A 409 23.42 -14.93 27.59
CA PRO A 409 24.66 -14.34 28.12
C PRO A 409 25.96 -14.90 27.54
N ARG A 410 25.97 -16.09 26.93
CA ARG A 410 27.16 -16.73 26.31
C ARG A 410 28.43 -16.72 27.20
N GLY A 411 28.26 -16.90 28.51
CA GLY A 411 29.34 -16.92 29.49
C GLY A 411 29.67 -15.55 30.12
N GLU A 412 29.03 -14.47 29.66
CA GLU A 412 29.03 -13.17 30.36
C GLU A 412 28.16 -13.24 31.64
N ASP A 413 28.46 -12.41 32.62
CA ASP A 413 27.64 -12.27 33.83
C ASP A 413 26.28 -11.64 33.48
N ALA A 414 25.20 -12.38 33.76
CA ALA A 414 23.84 -11.94 33.51
C ALA A 414 23.51 -10.61 34.21
N SER A 415 24.04 -10.40 35.42
CA SER A 415 23.79 -9.18 36.20
C SER A 415 24.37 -7.95 35.51
N LEU A 416 25.62 -8.03 35.04
CA LEU A 416 26.29 -6.94 34.32
C LEU A 416 25.59 -6.58 33.01
N ILE A 417 25.10 -7.56 32.26
CA ILE A 417 24.38 -7.30 31.01
C ILE A 417 23.04 -6.60 31.31
N VAL A 418 22.31 -7.05 32.33
CA VAL A 418 21.04 -6.45 32.72
C VAL A 418 21.25 -5.02 33.26
N GLU A 419 22.31 -4.78 34.02
CA GLU A 419 22.70 -3.43 34.46
C GLU A 419 23.03 -2.51 33.27
N GLY A 420 23.76 -2.99 32.28
CA GLY A 420 24.03 -2.24 31.05
C GLY A 420 22.76 -1.93 30.25
N ALA A 421 21.81 -2.87 30.20
CA ALA A 421 20.51 -2.66 29.58
C ALA A 421 19.69 -1.61 30.36
N ALA A 422 19.69 -1.67 31.69
CA ALA A 422 19.05 -0.67 32.54
C ALA A 422 19.65 0.73 32.31
N HIS A 423 20.98 0.82 32.17
CA HIS A 423 21.65 2.08 31.86
C HIS A 423 21.26 2.63 30.48
N SER A 424 21.08 1.76 29.47
CA SER A 424 20.61 2.18 28.14
C SER A 424 19.19 2.77 28.14
N LEU A 425 18.39 2.41 29.15
CA LEU A 425 17.04 2.92 29.42
C LEU A 425 17.02 4.16 30.32
N SER A 426 18.19 4.76 30.62
CA SER A 426 18.27 5.98 31.41
C SER A 426 18.41 7.24 30.55
N ALA A 427 17.89 8.36 31.06
CA ALA A 427 18.04 9.68 30.49
C ALA A 427 18.03 10.76 31.58
N GLU A 428 18.89 11.75 31.44
CA GLU A 428 18.97 12.91 32.33
C GLU A 428 19.12 14.20 31.53
N GLY A 429 18.70 15.32 32.11
CA GLY A 429 18.80 16.64 31.50
C GLY A 429 18.45 17.74 32.49
N GLU A 430 18.38 18.99 32.01
CA GLU A 430 17.99 20.11 32.86
C GLU A 430 16.56 19.91 33.38
N GLY A 431 16.43 19.64 34.68
CA GLY A 431 15.15 19.51 35.36
C GLY A 431 14.48 18.13 35.26
N PHE A 432 15.15 17.10 34.74
CA PHE A 432 14.60 15.74 34.78
C PHE A 432 15.66 14.65 34.90
N TRP A 433 15.26 13.55 35.52
CA TRP A 433 16.00 12.30 35.54
C TRP A 433 15.00 11.15 35.35
N VAL A 434 15.30 10.25 34.42
CA VAL A 434 14.55 9.03 34.13
C VAL A 434 15.54 7.87 34.23
N GLY A 435 15.29 6.98 35.20
CA GLY A 435 16.01 5.72 35.35
C GLY A 435 15.06 4.55 35.10
N CYS A 436 15.44 3.36 35.55
CA CYS A 436 14.51 2.24 35.58
C CYS A 436 14.74 1.34 36.78
N SER A 437 13.63 0.80 37.28
CA SER A 437 13.61 -0.33 38.18
C SER A 437 13.48 -1.60 37.35
N TYR A 438 14.22 -2.63 37.71
CA TYR A 438 14.25 -3.87 36.93
C TYR A 438 14.28 -5.12 37.79
N GLY A 439 13.84 -6.22 37.19
CA GLY A 439 13.89 -7.56 37.75
C GLY A 439 14.22 -8.55 36.64
N PHE A 440 15.10 -9.51 36.93
CA PHE A 440 15.49 -10.52 35.96
C PHE A 440 15.47 -11.93 36.54
N ILE A 441 15.32 -12.90 35.65
CA ILE A 441 15.33 -14.33 35.95
C ILE A 441 16.18 -15.09 34.93
N THR A 442 16.64 -16.27 35.33
CA THR A 442 17.39 -17.21 34.49
C THR A 442 16.51 -18.39 34.09
N LEU A 443 16.41 -18.65 32.80
CA LEU A 443 15.63 -19.72 32.18
C LEU A 443 16.58 -20.83 31.68
N PRO A 444 16.24 -22.12 31.87
CA PRO A 444 14.99 -22.63 32.45
C PRO A 444 15.02 -22.83 33.98
N THR A 445 16.12 -22.47 34.65
CA THR A 445 16.36 -22.80 36.08
C THR A 445 15.29 -22.27 37.02
N GLU A 446 14.76 -21.07 36.76
CA GLU A 446 13.80 -20.41 37.64
C GLU A 446 12.34 -20.52 37.14
N ALA A 447 12.13 -20.84 35.86
CA ALA A 447 10.82 -21.03 35.25
C ALA A 447 10.92 -21.88 33.97
N SER A 448 9.90 -22.70 33.73
CA SER A 448 9.80 -23.59 32.56
C SER A 448 8.63 -23.26 31.61
N ASP A 449 7.79 -22.29 31.96
CA ASP A 449 6.68 -21.79 31.15
C ASP A 449 6.68 -20.25 31.11
N SER A 450 6.09 -19.68 30.05
CA SER A 450 6.13 -18.24 29.75
C SER A 450 5.37 -17.40 30.78
N ASP A 451 4.25 -17.90 31.29
CA ASP A 451 3.45 -17.21 32.32
C ASP A 451 4.20 -17.11 33.65
N SER A 452 4.80 -18.21 34.11
CA SER A 452 5.62 -18.24 35.32
C SER A 452 6.86 -17.35 35.19
N ALA A 453 7.52 -17.38 34.02
CA ALA A 453 8.70 -16.55 33.75
C ALA A 453 8.39 -15.05 33.89
N LEU A 454 7.32 -14.59 33.22
CA LEU A 454 6.89 -13.19 33.29
C LEU A 454 6.47 -12.79 34.71
N ARG A 455 5.72 -13.66 35.41
CA ARG A 455 5.25 -13.39 36.77
C ARG A 455 6.39 -13.23 37.78
N ILE A 456 7.41 -14.09 37.73
CA ILE A 456 8.54 -14.02 38.68
C ILE A 456 9.40 -12.78 38.40
N ALA A 457 9.65 -12.48 37.13
CA ALA A 457 10.43 -11.30 36.74
C ALA A 457 9.72 -9.99 37.13
N ASP A 458 8.40 -9.91 36.93
CA ASP A 458 7.57 -8.79 37.37
C ASP A 458 7.59 -8.60 38.91
N GLN A 459 7.46 -9.70 39.67
CA GLN A 459 7.57 -9.65 41.14
C GLN A 459 8.92 -9.09 41.61
N ARG A 460 10.03 -9.46 40.95
CA ARG A 460 11.37 -8.93 41.25
C ARG A 460 11.51 -7.46 40.90
N MET A 461 10.99 -7.05 39.75
CA MET A 461 10.95 -5.65 39.32
C MET A 461 10.15 -4.80 40.31
N TYR A 462 8.98 -5.26 40.72
CA TYR A 462 8.12 -4.57 41.69
C TYR A 462 8.80 -4.40 43.05
N ALA A 463 9.50 -5.44 43.52
CA ALA A 463 10.27 -5.38 44.76
C ALA A 463 11.42 -4.35 44.69
N SER A 464 12.14 -4.31 43.56
CA SER A 464 13.19 -3.33 43.28
C SER A 464 12.65 -1.89 43.32
N LYS A 465 11.51 -1.66 42.67
CA LYS A 465 10.82 -0.35 42.63
C LYS A 465 10.43 0.18 44.01
N HIS A 466 9.97 -0.72 44.89
CA HIS A 466 9.55 -0.33 46.25
C HIS A 466 10.74 -0.03 47.16
N ALA A 467 11.83 -0.80 47.05
CA ALA A 467 13.05 -0.54 47.80
C ALA A 467 13.63 0.86 47.49
N GLY A 468 13.65 1.26 46.22
CA GLY A 468 14.10 2.58 45.79
C GLY A 468 13.28 3.74 46.37
N ARG A 469 11.94 3.66 46.29
CA ARG A 469 11.05 4.69 46.86
C ARG A 469 11.15 4.83 48.37
N MET A 470 11.27 3.70 49.08
CA MET A 470 11.43 3.71 50.54
C MET A 470 12.76 4.29 50.99
N SER A 471 13.81 4.22 50.16
CA SER A 471 15.11 4.84 50.41
C SER A 471 15.02 6.37 50.26
N ALA A 472 14.42 6.86 49.19
CA ALA A 472 14.23 8.30 48.96
C ALA A 472 13.36 8.96 50.05
N ALA A 473 12.25 8.33 50.45
CA ALA A 473 11.39 8.83 51.52
C ALA A 473 12.10 8.86 52.88
N ARG A 474 12.98 7.89 53.16
CA ARG A 474 13.84 7.90 54.36
C ARG A 474 14.85 9.03 54.31
N GLN A 475 15.56 9.21 53.19
CA GLN A 475 16.52 10.32 53.03
C GLN A 475 15.86 11.69 53.21
N ALA A 476 14.69 11.91 52.59
CA ALA A 476 13.96 13.17 52.74
C ALA A 476 13.53 13.42 54.20
N ARG A 477 13.05 12.38 54.90
CA ARG A 477 12.69 12.46 56.32
C ARG A 477 13.91 12.76 57.19
N ASP A 478 15.03 12.08 56.95
CA ASP A 478 16.23 12.23 57.77
C ASP A 478 16.86 13.62 57.59
N VAL A 479 16.79 14.21 56.38
CA VAL A 479 17.12 15.62 56.14
C VAL A 479 16.16 16.55 56.87
N LEU A 480 14.84 16.32 56.79
CA LEU A 480 13.85 17.16 57.47
C LEU A 480 14.03 17.13 59.00
N LEU A 481 14.34 15.95 59.55
CA LEU A 481 14.65 15.77 60.97
C LEU A 481 15.97 16.44 61.36
N ALA A 482 16.96 16.46 60.49
CA ALA A 482 18.21 17.20 60.72
C ALA A 482 17.99 18.72 60.73
N VAL A 483 17.09 19.24 59.88
CA VAL A 483 16.72 20.67 59.87
C VAL A 483 15.86 21.07 61.07
N LEU A 484 15.06 20.15 61.61
CA LEU A 484 14.19 20.40 62.77
C LEU A 484 14.85 20.12 64.13
N ALA A 485 16.06 19.54 64.15
CA ALA A 485 16.79 19.26 65.38
C ALA A 485 17.24 20.57 66.05
N PRO A 486 17.18 20.70 67.39
CA PRO A 486 17.65 21.90 68.08
C PRO A 486 19.15 22.13 67.80
N HIS A 487 19.47 23.26 67.17
CA HIS A 487 20.85 23.62 66.82
C HIS A 487 21.61 24.13 68.06
N ASP A 488 22.86 23.70 68.20
CA ASP A 488 23.76 24.14 69.27
C ASP A 488 24.33 25.53 68.93
N SER A 489 23.81 26.58 69.57
CA SER A 489 24.21 27.97 69.31
C SER A 489 25.63 28.30 69.77
N THR A 490 26.32 27.38 70.47
CA THR A 490 27.62 27.66 71.10
C THR A 490 28.72 28.08 70.11
N ALA A 491 28.68 27.62 68.85
CA ALA A 491 29.62 28.05 67.82
C ALA A 491 29.31 29.47 67.33
N ALA A 492 28.04 29.79 67.15
CA ALA A 492 27.55 31.11 66.75
C ALA A 492 27.82 32.16 67.84
N ASP A 493 27.62 31.79 69.11
CA ASP A 493 27.91 32.64 70.27
C ASP A 493 29.41 32.95 70.40
N LYS A 494 30.28 31.96 70.15
CA LYS A 494 31.74 32.15 70.13
C LYS A 494 32.21 33.02 68.95
N ALA A 495 31.59 32.87 67.78
CA ALA A 495 31.90 33.68 66.60
C ALA A 495 31.49 35.15 66.81
N GLU A 496 30.33 35.40 67.44
CA GLU A 496 29.89 36.75 67.80
C GLU A 496 30.80 37.40 68.85
N GLU A 497 31.23 36.63 69.88
CA GLU A 497 32.17 37.10 70.91
C GLU A 497 33.54 37.48 70.30
N ALA A 498 34.01 36.69 69.31
CA ALA A 498 35.23 36.99 68.56
C ALA A 498 35.08 38.24 67.69
N ALA A 499 33.95 38.38 66.98
CA ALA A 499 33.63 39.54 66.16
C ALA A 499 33.52 40.83 67.01
N ARG A 500 32.98 40.72 68.22
CA ARG A 500 32.94 41.81 69.21
C ARG A 500 34.34 42.23 69.67
N ARG A 501 35.26 41.29 69.89
CA ARG A 501 36.66 41.61 70.25
C ARG A 501 37.45 42.23 69.10
N ALA A 502 37.06 41.95 67.85
CA ALA A 502 37.65 42.54 66.65
C ALA A 502 37.15 43.97 66.35
N GLY A 503 36.20 44.51 67.14
CA GLY A 503 35.73 45.88 67.00
C GLY A 503 34.70 46.11 65.89
N LEU A 504 34.14 45.05 65.30
CA LEU A 504 33.13 45.12 64.23
C LEU A 504 31.85 45.83 64.70
N GLU A 505 31.10 46.45 63.80
CA GLU A 505 29.83 47.09 64.16
C GLU A 505 28.72 46.06 64.40
N ARG A 506 27.62 46.48 65.02
CA ARG A 506 26.55 45.56 65.46
C ARG A 506 25.94 44.76 64.30
N GLU A 507 25.67 45.41 63.16
CA GLU A 507 25.12 44.75 61.97
C GLU A 507 26.08 43.69 61.41
N GLU A 508 27.39 43.96 61.43
CA GLU A 508 28.41 43.02 60.95
C GLU A 508 28.55 41.80 61.88
N ARG A 509 28.37 41.99 63.19
CA ARG A 509 28.37 40.87 64.16
C ARG A 509 27.15 39.97 63.99
N GLU A 510 25.97 40.56 63.78
CA GLU A 510 24.74 39.81 63.52
C GLU A 510 24.86 39.01 62.21
N ALA A 511 25.50 39.57 61.18
CA ALA A 511 25.78 38.86 59.94
C ALA A 511 26.77 37.68 60.13
N VAL A 512 27.84 37.85 60.91
CA VAL A 512 28.80 36.76 61.22
C VAL A 512 28.12 35.62 61.99
N ARG A 513 27.27 35.97 62.96
CA ARG A 513 26.51 34.98 63.72
C ARG A 513 25.57 34.19 62.82
N TYR A 514 24.77 34.88 62.00
CA TYR A 514 23.83 34.25 61.08
C TYR A 514 24.53 33.37 60.04
N ALA A 515 25.68 33.82 59.51
CA ALA A 515 26.50 33.02 58.61
C ALA A 515 27.05 31.74 59.28
N THR A 516 27.40 31.82 60.58
CA THR A 516 27.90 30.67 61.35
C THR A 516 26.78 29.66 61.63
N GLU A 517 25.56 30.13 61.94
CA GLU A 517 24.37 29.27 62.12
C GLU A 517 23.99 28.57 60.81
N LEU A 518 24.01 29.29 59.69
CA LEU A 518 23.78 28.73 58.36
C LEU A 518 24.84 27.70 57.96
N HIS A 519 26.11 27.93 58.31
CA HIS A 519 27.19 27.00 58.01
C HIS A 519 27.06 25.70 58.80
N ALA A 520 26.74 25.78 60.10
CA ALA A 520 26.52 24.61 60.95
C ALA A 520 25.30 23.78 60.50
N LEU A 521 24.21 24.45 60.07
CA LEU A 521 23.05 23.80 59.46
C LEU A 521 23.45 23.07 58.17
N GLY A 522 24.27 23.71 57.34
CA GLY A 522 24.80 23.12 56.11
C GLY A 522 25.59 21.83 56.36
N GLU A 523 26.51 21.82 57.34
CA GLU A 523 27.26 20.61 57.70
C GLU A 523 26.37 19.49 58.24
N GLN A 524 25.36 19.81 59.08
CA GLN A 524 24.43 18.81 59.60
C GLN A 524 23.60 18.16 58.50
N VAL A 525 23.06 18.95 57.56
CA VAL A 525 22.31 18.46 56.40
C VAL A 525 23.18 17.56 55.50
N LEU A 526 24.45 17.95 55.30
CA LEU A 526 25.42 17.16 54.54
C LEU A 526 25.75 15.82 55.22
N SER A 527 25.81 15.79 56.56
CA SER A 527 26.05 14.56 57.33
C SER A 527 24.85 13.60 57.36
N ALA A 528 23.63 14.15 57.35
CA ALA A 528 22.39 13.38 57.40
C ALA A 528 22.00 12.73 56.05
N ALA A 529 22.54 13.23 54.94
CA ALA A 529 22.31 12.69 53.60
C ALA A 529 23.61 12.65 52.77
N PRO A 530 24.47 11.62 52.96
CA PRO A 530 25.74 11.47 52.26
C PRO A 530 25.60 11.39 50.72
N SER A 531 24.40 11.09 50.21
CA SER A 531 24.09 11.03 48.79
C SER A 531 24.01 12.40 48.10
N LEU A 532 23.96 13.51 48.84
CA LEU A 532 24.01 14.89 48.30
C LEU A 532 25.46 15.37 48.01
N CYS A 533 26.43 14.46 48.02
CA CYS A 533 27.88 14.68 47.87
C CYS A 533 28.35 15.49 46.63
N ALA A 534 27.49 15.75 45.65
CA ALA A 534 27.86 16.59 44.50
C ALA A 534 28.15 18.05 44.92
N VAL A 535 27.43 18.57 45.92
CA VAL A 535 27.64 19.93 46.46
C VAL A 535 28.88 19.97 47.37
N ALA A 536 29.15 18.88 48.11
CA ALA A 536 30.33 18.75 48.95
C ALA A 536 31.65 18.73 48.16
N ARG A 537 31.66 18.20 46.93
CA ARG A 537 32.84 18.24 46.05
C ARG A 537 33.20 19.67 45.63
N LEU A 538 32.21 20.50 45.30
CA LEU A 538 32.41 21.92 44.96
C LEU A 538 32.96 22.73 46.15
N VAL A 539 32.54 22.41 47.36
CA VAL A 539 33.05 23.05 48.59
C VAL A 539 34.44 22.52 48.96
N ALA A 540 34.74 21.24 48.73
CA ALA A 540 36.07 20.67 48.96
C ALA A 540 37.14 21.18 47.97
N GLU A 541 36.79 21.42 46.71
CA GLU A 541 37.69 22.03 45.72
C GLU A 541 38.07 23.48 46.08
N SER A 542 37.23 24.19 46.86
CA SER A 542 37.57 25.54 47.36
C SER A 542 38.58 25.57 48.51
N ARG A 543 38.88 24.43 49.17
CA ARG A 543 39.88 24.36 50.25
C ARG A 543 41.32 24.60 49.77
N GLU A 544 41.58 24.50 48.46
CA GLU A 544 42.92 24.73 47.87
C GLU A 544 43.23 26.21 47.60
N LEU A 545 42.25 27.11 47.73
CA LEU A 545 42.44 28.54 47.53
C LEU A 545 42.46 29.24 48.89
N GLY A 546 43.64 29.75 49.26
CA GLY A 546 43.95 30.35 50.57
C GLY A 546 43.10 31.57 50.96
N PRO A 547 43.41 32.19 52.12
CA PRO A 547 42.49 33.06 52.84
C PRO A 547 42.46 34.46 52.24
N ASP A 548 41.54 34.71 51.30
CA ASP A 548 41.18 36.05 50.85
C ASP A 548 39.67 36.27 50.99
N SER A 549 39.29 37.42 51.57
CA SER A 549 37.91 37.81 51.92
C SER A 549 36.96 37.93 50.72
N SER A 550 37.46 37.81 49.49
CA SER A 550 36.66 37.82 48.26
C SER A 550 35.97 36.47 47.97
N VAL A 551 36.41 35.37 48.59
CA VAL A 551 35.85 34.02 48.36
C VAL A 551 34.54 33.83 49.12
N ALA A 552 34.45 34.32 50.36
CA ALA A 552 33.21 34.30 51.14
C ALA A 552 32.07 35.11 50.48
N ALA A 553 32.40 36.27 49.89
CA ALA A 553 31.46 37.08 49.11
C ALA A 553 31.00 36.37 47.83
N ARG A 554 31.87 35.58 47.18
CA ARG A 554 31.50 34.75 46.01
C ARG A 554 30.61 33.57 46.39
N ILE A 555 30.91 32.87 47.48
CA ILE A 555 30.11 31.73 47.97
C ILE A 555 28.69 32.18 48.36
N VAL A 556 28.56 33.35 49.00
CA VAL A 556 27.25 33.94 49.31
C VAL A 556 26.51 34.39 48.04
N ALA A 557 27.21 35.00 47.06
CA ALA A 557 26.59 35.40 45.79
C ALA A 557 26.11 34.19 44.95
N GLU A 558 26.83 33.07 44.98
CA GLU A 558 26.51 31.86 44.22
C GLU A 558 25.41 31.02 44.92
N ALA A 559 25.41 30.98 46.26
CA ALA A 559 24.33 30.37 47.05
C ALA A 559 22.99 31.13 46.94
N VAL A 560 23.05 32.47 46.83
CA VAL A 560 21.87 33.32 46.59
C VAL A 560 21.35 33.14 45.14
N ALA A 561 22.23 32.90 44.16
CA ALA A 561 21.82 32.63 42.78
C ALA A 561 21.13 31.26 42.60
N VAL A 562 21.49 30.25 43.41
CA VAL A 562 20.86 28.92 43.39
C VAL A 562 19.52 28.92 44.13
N THR A 563 19.34 29.74 45.17
CA THR A 563 18.09 29.86 45.94
C THR A 563 17.04 30.77 45.29
N GLN A 564 17.41 31.60 44.31
CA GLN A 564 16.49 32.51 43.60
C GLN A 564 15.94 31.97 42.27
N ARG A 565 16.18 30.70 41.90
CA ARG A 565 15.39 30.07 40.82
C ARG A 565 14.02 29.65 41.38
N PRO A 566 12.90 30.07 40.76
CA PRO A 566 11.58 29.87 41.34
C PRO A 566 11.24 28.38 41.40
N ILE A 567 10.89 27.93 42.60
CA ILE A 567 10.08 26.73 42.82
C ILE A 567 8.68 27.10 42.31
N VAL A 568 8.38 26.75 41.05
CA VAL A 568 7.01 26.81 40.54
C VAL A 568 6.33 25.49 40.91
N ALA A 569 5.23 25.64 41.63
CA ALA A 569 4.36 24.59 42.18
C ALA A 569 3.68 23.73 41.10
#